data_AF-A0A9W7CUK1-F1
#
_entry.id   AF-A0A9W7CUK1-F1
#
_cell.length_a   1.000
_cell.length_b   1.000
_cell.length_c   1.000
_cell.angle_alpha   90.00
_cell.angle_beta   90.00
_cell.angle_gamma   90.00
#
_symmetry.space_group_name_H-M   'P 1'
#
loop_
_entity.id
_entity.type
_entity.pdbx_description
1 polymer ?
#
loop_
_entity_poly.entity_id
_entity_poly.type
_entity_poly.pdbx_seq_one_letter_code
_entity_poly.pdbx_strand_id
1 'polypeptide(L)'
;MSAYQEDEADEAEDGAAQSPIAAMGATKKLRVLCMHGYRTNAKIMEDQTRGLRKALAPYAEFVFLNGPIEARGRSDDAIEKLYAEHKPFYEWGSFVERERPHRLDPETQEIEYLDKGWYHDYVDWDTTVQYMDEQLPKLGPIDAIVGFSQGAQTMTALTMWYLHHYNKRWWKCCVSVCGPRVRGAALRPLFENPDGTPRLVSMPSIHIVGKMDKWRQGCYEMVDMYEDHPEGAARDKFVFEHDTGHRFPTGERHEQLYEDVALLEGSRRMVRTWSLHWRLFIFDSSHPKPRAQGHSSRESADMSVTAVNKKLRILCLHGYRTNVKVMQDQPRALRRVMEPHAEFVFTTAPFEARGPPDEIIQRLYKDHAPFYEWGHIMKLDRQLDGSDNGWYHQYIGFDRVVEHIDKQLQDHGPFDAAIGFSQGGQMITALSIWYLQQCNERHWKCCLICCGTRVRDVGFRPLFESPDGTPVRVPIPSIHLIGKKDQHYTCREHADLYADDPQGSTLGKFVFEHESGHRFPSGDKYPDLYQKISDIIRQKCGHW
;
A
#
# COMPACT_ATOMS: atom_id res chain seq x y z
N MET A 1 -46.01 -64.98 34.95
CA MET A 1 -46.53 -65.10 33.57
C MET A 1 -45.66 -64.17 32.73
N SER A 2 -44.55 -64.66 32.18
CA SER A 2 -44.43 -65.24 30.81
C SER A 2 -44.73 -64.18 29.76
N ALA A 3 -43.89 -63.83 28.77
CA ALA A 3 -42.67 -64.39 28.20
C ALA A 3 -41.94 -63.25 27.44
N TYR A 4 -40.61 -63.18 27.49
CA TYR A 4 -39.71 -63.48 26.36
C TYR A 4 -40.28 -63.12 24.98
N GLN A 5 -39.73 -62.06 24.37
CA GLN A 5 -39.80 -61.83 22.92
C GLN A 5 -38.41 -62.04 22.34
N GLU A 6 -38.39 -62.95 21.36
CA GLU A 6 -37.25 -63.47 20.62
C GLU A 6 -36.80 -62.54 19.48
N ASP A 7 -35.57 -62.83 19.06
CA ASP A 7 -34.73 -62.24 18.04
C ASP A 7 -35.20 -62.43 16.57
N GLU A 8 -34.41 -61.79 15.69
CA GLU A 8 -34.19 -61.98 14.25
C GLU A 8 -35.05 -61.12 13.30
N ALA A 9 -34.54 -60.45 12.28
CA ALA A 9 -33.19 -60.10 11.82
C ALA A 9 -33.36 -58.94 10.82
N ASP A 10 -32.35 -58.10 10.58
CA ASP A 10 -32.07 -57.61 9.21
C ASP A 10 -30.71 -56.89 9.12
N GLU A 11 -29.87 -57.52 8.31
CA GLU A 11 -28.82 -57.03 7.39
C GLU A 11 -27.96 -55.81 7.75
N ALA A 12 -26.66 -56.08 7.84
CA ALA A 12 -25.59 -55.11 7.91
C ALA A 12 -25.18 -54.59 6.52
N GLU A 13 -25.12 -53.27 6.36
CA GLU A 13 -24.26 -52.61 5.37
C GLU A 13 -23.55 -51.40 5.98
N ASP A 14 -22.31 -51.23 5.53
CA ASP A 14 -21.20 -50.42 6.09
C ASP A 14 -21.51 -48.95 6.39
N GLY A 15 -21.48 -48.59 7.67
CA GLY A 15 -21.39 -47.21 8.15
C GLY A 15 -19.93 -46.77 8.29
N ALA A 16 -19.31 -46.35 7.19
CA ALA A 16 -18.02 -45.66 7.23
C ALA A 16 -18.10 -44.41 8.11
N ALA A 17 -17.19 -44.31 9.07
CA ALA A 17 -17.05 -43.21 10.00
C ALA A 17 -17.09 -41.84 9.28
N GLN A 18 -18.09 -41.03 9.62
CA GLN A 18 -18.16 -39.65 9.18
C GLN A 18 -16.93 -38.89 9.72
N SER A 19 -16.14 -38.40 8.77
CA SER A 19 -15.01 -37.50 8.97
C SER A 19 -15.43 -36.25 9.78
N PRO A 20 -14.59 -35.70 10.69
CA PRO A 20 -14.91 -34.52 11.51
C PRO A 20 -15.00 -33.18 10.73
N ILE A 21 -15.22 -33.21 9.42
CA ILE A 21 -15.22 -32.03 8.53
C ILE A 21 -16.66 -31.64 8.17
N ALA A 22 -17.56 -31.60 9.16
CA ALA A 22 -18.94 -31.11 8.97
C ALA A 22 -19.34 -29.97 9.93
N ALA A 23 -18.39 -29.40 10.68
CA ALA A 23 -18.65 -28.27 11.56
C ALA A 23 -17.47 -27.28 11.62
N MET A 24 -17.12 -26.67 10.48
CA MET A 24 -16.40 -25.39 10.47
C MET A 24 -17.30 -24.32 9.85
N GLY A 25 -17.80 -23.41 10.71
CA GLY A 25 -18.79 -22.40 10.36
C GLY A 25 -18.35 -21.48 9.23
N ALA A 26 -19.31 -21.15 8.34
CA ALA A 26 -19.15 -20.16 7.29
C ALA A 26 -18.64 -18.83 7.86
N THR A 27 -17.55 -18.30 7.29
CA THR A 27 -17.05 -16.96 7.62
C THR A 27 -18.07 -15.91 7.17
N LYS A 28 -18.47 -15.00 8.07
CA LYS A 28 -19.43 -13.92 7.77
C LYS A 28 -18.84 -12.97 6.73
N LYS A 29 -19.58 -12.69 5.65
CA LYS A 29 -19.20 -11.72 4.60
C LYS A 29 -19.21 -10.30 5.15
N LEU A 30 -18.30 -9.46 4.65
CA LEU A 30 -18.30 -8.01 4.85
C LEU A 30 -19.55 -7.40 4.21
N ARG A 31 -20.18 -6.44 4.87
CA ARG A 31 -21.36 -5.74 4.34
C ARG A 31 -20.98 -4.32 3.94
N VAL A 32 -21.12 -4.02 2.65
CA VAL A 32 -20.69 -2.74 2.05
C VAL A 32 -21.91 -1.96 1.58
N LEU A 33 -22.18 -0.80 2.19
CA LEU A 33 -23.24 0.11 1.75
C LEU A 33 -22.72 1.05 0.66
N CYS A 34 -23.44 1.18 -0.46
CA CYS A 34 -23.03 1.97 -1.61
C CYS A 34 -23.97 3.15 -1.88
N MET A 35 -23.39 4.35 -1.93
CA MET A 35 -24.07 5.62 -2.22
C MET A 35 -23.64 6.18 -3.58
N HIS A 36 -24.60 6.33 -4.49
CA HIS A 36 -24.36 6.79 -5.87
C HIS A 36 -24.04 8.29 -5.96
N GLY A 37 -23.55 8.74 -7.12
CA GLY A 37 -23.23 10.15 -7.38
C GLY A 37 -24.43 11.01 -7.77
N TYR A 38 -24.17 12.29 -8.04
CA TYR A 38 -25.20 13.28 -8.39
C TYR A 38 -26.02 12.84 -9.61
N ARG A 39 -27.36 12.88 -9.51
CA ARG A 39 -28.30 12.55 -10.60
C ARG A 39 -28.00 11.20 -11.26
N THR A 40 -27.75 10.19 -10.45
CA THR A 40 -27.61 8.79 -10.87
C THR A 40 -28.48 7.90 -9.97
N ASN A 41 -28.25 6.60 -9.90
CA ASN A 41 -29.03 5.71 -9.05
C ASN A 41 -28.22 4.47 -8.63
N ALA A 42 -28.85 3.63 -7.83
CA ALA A 42 -28.32 2.36 -7.33
C ALA A 42 -27.82 1.44 -8.44
N LYS A 43 -28.53 1.38 -9.59
CA LYS A 43 -28.11 0.54 -10.73
C LYS A 43 -26.80 1.02 -11.34
N ILE A 44 -26.65 2.33 -11.52
CA ILE A 44 -25.40 2.91 -12.04
C ILE A 44 -24.27 2.66 -11.06
N MET A 45 -24.50 2.85 -9.76
CA MET A 45 -23.52 2.55 -8.72
C MET A 45 -23.12 1.06 -8.71
N GLU A 46 -24.07 0.16 -8.92
CA GLU A 46 -23.82 -1.27 -9.05
C GLU A 46 -22.89 -1.60 -10.24
N ASP A 47 -23.10 -0.94 -11.38
CA ASP A 47 -22.25 -1.11 -12.55
C ASP A 47 -20.86 -0.48 -12.36
N GLN A 48 -20.80 0.71 -11.77
CA GLN A 48 -19.55 1.42 -11.49
C GLN A 48 -18.67 0.67 -10.48
N THR A 49 -19.27 0.02 -9.49
CA THR A 49 -18.56 -0.76 -8.46
C THR A 49 -18.18 -2.18 -8.92
N ARG A 50 -18.40 -2.56 -10.19
CA ARG A 50 -18.13 -3.92 -10.68
C ARG A 50 -16.70 -4.39 -10.40
N GLY A 51 -15.70 -3.52 -10.58
CA GLY A 51 -14.29 -3.85 -10.29
C GLY A 51 -14.06 -4.17 -8.81
N LEU A 52 -14.55 -3.28 -7.93
CA LEU A 52 -14.49 -3.46 -6.48
C LEU A 52 -15.21 -4.73 -6.02
N ARG A 53 -16.41 -4.99 -6.55
CA ARG A 53 -17.18 -6.20 -6.24
C ARG A 53 -16.46 -7.47 -6.66
N LYS A 54 -15.80 -7.47 -7.82
CA LYS A 54 -14.99 -8.61 -8.30
C LYS A 54 -13.83 -8.87 -7.34
N ALA A 55 -13.09 -7.84 -6.95
CA ALA A 55 -11.93 -7.97 -6.06
C ALA A 55 -12.30 -8.45 -4.65
N LEU A 56 -13.47 -8.06 -4.15
CA LEU A 56 -13.96 -8.46 -2.83
C LEU A 56 -14.79 -9.76 -2.84
N ALA A 57 -14.99 -10.41 -3.99
CA ALA A 57 -15.70 -11.68 -4.07
C ALA A 57 -14.78 -12.84 -3.60
N PRO A 58 -15.29 -13.83 -2.82
CA PRO A 58 -16.65 -13.98 -2.31
C PRO A 58 -16.87 -13.34 -0.92
N TYR A 59 -15.92 -12.55 -0.43
CA TYR A 59 -15.81 -12.09 0.95
C TYR A 59 -16.73 -10.95 1.35
N ALA A 60 -17.32 -10.22 0.40
CA ALA A 60 -18.23 -9.11 0.67
C ALA A 60 -19.59 -9.27 -0.04
N GLU A 61 -20.60 -8.67 0.57
CA GLU A 61 -21.90 -8.37 -0.04
C GLU A 61 -22.13 -6.86 -0.08
N PHE A 62 -22.76 -6.40 -1.16
CA PHE A 62 -22.94 -4.99 -1.45
C PHE A 62 -24.43 -4.63 -1.41
N VAL A 63 -24.74 -3.56 -0.70
CA VAL A 63 -26.09 -3.01 -0.54
C VAL A 63 -26.12 -1.66 -1.23
N PHE A 64 -27.00 -1.50 -2.21
CA PHE A 64 -27.12 -0.26 -2.98
C PHE A 64 -28.38 0.50 -2.57
N LEU A 65 -28.25 1.79 -2.26
CA LEU A 65 -29.37 2.67 -1.96
C LEU A 65 -29.49 3.78 -3.00
N ASN A 66 -30.72 4.13 -3.33
CA ASN A 66 -31.03 5.42 -3.96
C ASN A 66 -31.07 6.52 -2.89
N GLY A 67 -30.66 7.72 -3.29
CA GLY A 67 -30.92 8.94 -2.54
C GLY A 67 -32.43 9.24 -2.45
N PRO A 68 -32.88 9.99 -1.45
CA PRO A 68 -34.31 10.21 -1.20
C PRO A 68 -34.95 11.21 -2.16
N ILE A 69 -34.16 11.96 -2.93
CA ILE A 69 -34.64 13.04 -3.78
C ILE A 69 -34.59 12.58 -5.23
N GLU A 70 -35.73 12.52 -5.91
CA GLU A 70 -35.74 12.31 -7.36
C GLU A 70 -35.05 13.50 -8.07
N ALA A 71 -34.20 13.20 -9.05
CA ALA A 71 -33.38 14.20 -9.72
C ALA A 71 -34.23 15.30 -10.36
N ARG A 72 -33.96 16.56 -9.99
CA ARG A 72 -34.74 17.72 -10.42
C ARG A 72 -34.38 18.21 -11.82
N GLY A 73 -33.34 17.65 -12.41
CA GLY A 73 -32.86 18.00 -13.74
C GLY A 73 -32.18 16.80 -14.42
N ARG A 74 -31.75 17.02 -15.67
CA ARG A 74 -31.04 16.00 -16.43
C ARG A 74 -29.70 15.65 -15.81
N SER A 75 -29.33 14.38 -15.94
CA SER A 75 -27.97 13.88 -15.72
C SER A 75 -27.08 14.21 -16.93
N ASP A 76 -25.80 13.87 -16.85
CA ASP A 76 -24.87 13.98 -17.97
C ASP A 76 -25.35 13.16 -19.17
N ASP A 77 -25.10 13.65 -20.39
CA ASP A 77 -25.63 13.03 -21.63
C ASP A 77 -25.25 11.56 -21.78
N ALA A 78 -24.06 11.16 -21.31
CA ALA A 78 -23.62 9.77 -21.30
C ALA A 78 -24.50 8.89 -20.40
N ILE A 79 -24.89 9.39 -19.21
CA ILE A 79 -25.78 8.69 -18.28
C ILE A 79 -27.19 8.63 -18.84
N GLU A 80 -27.70 9.77 -19.32
CA GLU A 80 -29.02 9.86 -19.96
C GLU A 80 -29.18 8.87 -21.12
N LYS A 81 -28.13 8.68 -21.92
CA LYS A 81 -28.13 7.73 -23.04
C LYS A 81 -27.98 6.28 -22.62
N LEU A 82 -26.99 5.97 -21.77
CA LEU A 82 -26.65 4.58 -21.41
C LEU A 82 -27.65 3.96 -20.42
N TYR A 83 -28.32 4.79 -19.61
CA TYR A 83 -29.21 4.35 -18.54
C TYR A 83 -30.63 4.91 -18.67
N ALA A 84 -31.06 5.25 -19.89
CA ALA A 84 -32.41 5.78 -20.17
C ALA A 84 -33.54 4.91 -19.57
N GLU A 85 -33.43 3.59 -19.74
CA GLU A 85 -34.40 2.58 -19.26
C GLU A 85 -34.35 2.36 -17.73
N HIS A 86 -33.36 2.93 -17.05
CA HIS A 86 -33.15 2.74 -15.61
C HIS A 86 -33.58 3.96 -14.79
N LYS A 87 -34.30 4.90 -15.39
CA LYS A 87 -34.91 6.04 -14.69
C LYS A 87 -35.97 5.56 -13.68
N PRO A 88 -36.28 6.35 -12.64
CA PRO A 88 -35.74 7.70 -12.37
C PRO A 88 -34.31 7.71 -11.80
N PHE A 89 -33.67 8.86 -11.89
CA PHE A 89 -32.40 9.15 -11.20
C PHE A 89 -32.67 9.92 -9.91
N TYR A 90 -31.70 9.92 -9.01
CA TYR A 90 -31.83 10.46 -7.67
C TYR A 90 -30.62 11.32 -7.28
N GLU A 91 -30.80 12.10 -6.24
CA GLU A 91 -29.81 12.96 -5.58
C GLU A 91 -29.86 12.69 -4.07
N TRP A 92 -28.73 12.90 -3.38
CA TRP A 92 -28.68 12.88 -1.91
C TRP A 92 -29.04 14.24 -1.30
N GLY A 93 -29.32 15.23 -2.14
CA GLY A 93 -29.75 16.56 -1.77
C GLY A 93 -29.21 17.60 -2.74
N SER A 94 -29.96 18.70 -2.88
CA SER A 94 -29.51 19.88 -3.62
C SER A 94 -28.67 20.77 -2.73
N PHE A 95 -27.80 21.54 -3.36
CA PHE A 95 -27.08 22.63 -2.73
C PHE A 95 -27.25 23.92 -3.51
N VAL A 96 -27.23 25.04 -2.79
CA VAL A 96 -27.20 26.39 -3.36
C VAL A 96 -25.88 27.02 -2.97
N GLU A 97 -25.16 27.58 -3.94
CA GLU A 97 -23.97 28.37 -3.66
C GLU A 97 -24.37 29.73 -3.10
N ARG A 98 -23.80 30.06 -1.95
CA ARG A 98 -23.98 31.34 -1.27
C ARG A 98 -23.04 32.37 -1.85
N GLU A 99 -23.42 33.65 -1.69
CA GLU A 99 -22.47 34.73 -1.90
C GLU A 99 -21.27 34.55 -0.94
N ARG A 100 -20.07 34.60 -1.52
CA ARG A 100 -18.84 34.29 -0.82
C ARG A 100 -18.20 35.58 -0.30
N PRO A 101 -18.21 35.85 1.02
CA PRO A 101 -17.56 37.02 1.56
C PRO A 101 -16.07 36.98 1.25
N HIS A 102 -15.54 38.06 0.70
CA HIS A 102 -14.16 38.14 0.28
C HIS A 102 -13.57 39.52 0.55
N ARG A 103 -12.24 39.58 0.60
CA ARG A 103 -11.47 40.83 0.59
C ARG A 103 -10.36 40.73 -0.46
N LEU A 104 -9.87 41.87 -0.91
CA LEU A 104 -8.67 41.93 -1.74
C LEU A 104 -7.46 42.07 -0.83
N ASP A 105 -6.47 41.20 -1.05
CA ASP A 105 -5.16 41.38 -0.45
C ASP A 105 -4.59 42.73 -0.94
N PRO A 106 -4.23 43.65 -0.03
CA PRO A 106 -3.80 45.00 -0.43
C PRO A 106 -2.47 44.99 -1.19
N GLU A 107 -1.61 43.98 -0.99
CA GLU A 107 -0.30 43.86 -1.62
C GLU A 107 -0.35 43.08 -2.94
N THR A 108 -1.05 41.94 -2.96
CA THR A 108 -1.08 41.04 -4.12
C THR A 108 -2.28 41.29 -5.04
N GLN A 109 -3.30 42.02 -4.56
CA GLN A 109 -4.59 42.20 -5.23
C GLN A 109 -5.35 40.88 -5.46
N GLU A 110 -4.99 39.81 -4.76
CA GLU A 110 -5.68 38.52 -4.84
C GLU A 110 -6.95 38.51 -4.00
N ILE A 111 -7.96 37.74 -4.45
CA ILE A 111 -9.22 37.58 -3.71
C ILE A 111 -9.03 36.55 -2.60
N GLU A 112 -9.14 36.99 -1.35
CA GLU A 112 -9.18 36.12 -0.18
C GLU A 112 -10.63 35.87 0.24
N TYR A 113 -11.08 34.61 0.14
CA TYR A 113 -12.41 34.20 0.58
C TYR A 113 -12.44 33.93 2.09
N LEU A 114 -13.30 34.65 2.81
CA LEU A 114 -13.43 34.61 4.27
C LEU A 114 -14.30 33.44 4.78
N ASP A 115 -15.07 32.81 3.89
CA ASP A 115 -15.91 31.65 4.22
C ASP A 115 -15.11 30.37 4.51
N LYS A 116 -13.79 30.36 4.27
CA LYS A 116 -12.91 29.20 4.45
C LYS A 116 -13.40 27.94 3.73
N GLY A 117 -14.17 28.12 2.66
CA GLY A 117 -14.75 27.05 1.88
C GLY A 117 -16.11 26.54 2.34
N TRP A 118 -16.82 27.26 3.22
CA TRP A 118 -18.16 26.91 3.70
C TRP A 118 -19.23 27.77 3.01
N TYR A 119 -19.45 27.50 1.74
CA TYR A 119 -20.26 28.38 0.88
C TYR A 119 -21.46 27.68 0.22
N HIS A 120 -21.81 26.45 0.61
CA HIS A 120 -23.03 25.79 0.14
C HIS A 120 -24.11 25.75 1.23
N ASP A 121 -25.35 25.99 0.85
CA ASP A 121 -26.54 25.63 1.65
C ASP A 121 -27.09 24.30 1.15
N TYR A 122 -27.06 23.27 2.00
CA TYR A 122 -27.60 21.94 1.67
C TYR A 122 -29.10 21.93 1.96
N VAL A 123 -29.91 22.12 0.92
CA VAL A 123 -31.35 22.37 1.02
C VAL A 123 -32.10 21.16 1.58
N ASP A 124 -31.71 19.96 1.17
CA ASP A 124 -32.41 18.72 1.51
C ASP A 124 -31.74 17.93 2.65
N TRP A 125 -30.87 18.56 3.44
CA TRP A 125 -30.08 17.86 4.46
C TRP A 125 -30.94 17.10 5.47
N ASP A 126 -31.96 17.75 6.03
CA ASP A 126 -32.84 17.14 7.04
C ASP A 126 -33.61 15.94 6.46
N THR A 127 -34.12 16.08 5.23
CA THR A 127 -34.77 14.98 4.50
C THR A 127 -33.83 13.78 4.33
N THR A 128 -32.56 14.04 4.01
CA THR A 128 -31.55 12.99 3.85
C THR A 128 -31.19 12.32 5.16
N VAL A 129 -31.05 13.07 6.26
CA VAL A 129 -30.85 12.49 7.60
C VAL A 129 -32.04 11.62 8.00
N GLN A 130 -33.27 12.13 7.86
CA GLN A 130 -34.48 11.38 8.20
C GLN A 130 -34.57 10.08 7.40
N TYR A 131 -34.34 10.15 6.09
CA TYR A 131 -34.33 8.96 5.24
C TYR A 131 -33.30 7.93 5.72
N MET A 132 -32.07 8.36 6.03
CA MET A 132 -31.02 7.44 6.50
C MET A 132 -31.34 6.86 7.88
N ASP A 133 -31.96 7.63 8.78
CA ASP A 133 -32.44 7.13 10.08
C ASP A 133 -33.50 6.03 9.93
N GLU A 134 -34.33 6.11 8.89
CA GLU A 134 -35.31 5.07 8.57
C GLU A 134 -34.71 3.85 7.87
N GLN A 135 -33.68 4.03 7.04
CA GLN A 135 -33.07 2.94 6.26
C GLN A 135 -32.03 2.14 7.04
N LEU A 136 -31.10 2.81 7.73
CA LEU A 136 -29.95 2.16 8.37
C LEU A 136 -30.32 1.05 9.37
N PRO A 137 -31.37 1.19 10.22
CA PRO A 137 -31.81 0.10 11.09
C PRO A 137 -32.29 -1.14 10.31
N LYS A 138 -32.93 -0.94 9.15
CA LYS A 138 -33.46 -2.03 8.30
C LYS A 138 -32.35 -2.77 7.58
N LEU A 139 -31.27 -2.07 7.26
CA LEU A 139 -30.12 -2.68 6.59
C LEU A 139 -29.33 -3.60 7.51
N GLY A 140 -29.39 -3.44 8.83
CA GLY A 140 -28.54 -4.17 9.77
C GLY A 140 -27.08 -3.70 9.78
N PRO A 141 -26.16 -4.38 10.48
CA PRO A 141 -24.79 -3.91 10.65
C PRO A 141 -24.04 -3.77 9.33
N ILE A 142 -23.43 -2.61 9.08
CA ILE A 142 -22.60 -2.33 7.91
C ILE A 142 -21.13 -2.30 8.34
N ASP A 143 -20.25 -2.91 7.56
CA ASP A 143 -18.81 -2.92 7.83
C ASP A 143 -18.13 -1.73 7.15
N ALA A 144 -18.46 -1.45 5.89
CA ALA A 144 -17.92 -0.32 5.15
C ALA A 144 -19.02 0.43 4.39
N ILE A 145 -18.81 1.73 4.18
CA ILE A 145 -19.63 2.55 3.30
C ILE A 145 -18.78 3.09 2.16
N VAL A 146 -19.30 3.05 0.93
CA VAL A 146 -18.65 3.53 -0.29
C VAL A 146 -19.52 4.62 -0.89
N GLY A 147 -18.97 5.82 -1.01
CA GLY A 147 -19.63 6.95 -1.67
C GLY A 147 -18.89 7.37 -2.93
N PHE A 148 -19.63 7.73 -3.97
CA PHE A 148 -19.07 8.34 -5.18
C PHE A 148 -19.53 9.78 -5.35
N SER A 149 -18.61 10.72 -5.61
CA SER A 149 -18.96 12.12 -5.90
C SER A 149 -19.86 12.73 -4.80
N GLN A 150 -21.08 13.16 -5.12
CA GLN A 150 -22.06 13.61 -4.12
C GLN A 150 -22.34 12.54 -3.03
N GLY A 151 -22.38 11.26 -3.38
CA GLY A 151 -22.53 10.18 -2.39
C GLY A 151 -21.40 10.15 -1.37
N ALA A 152 -20.17 10.48 -1.77
CA ALA A 152 -19.04 10.60 -0.84
C ALA A 152 -19.15 11.84 0.06
N GLN A 153 -19.62 12.97 -0.47
CA GLN A 153 -19.92 14.17 0.34
C GLN A 153 -20.95 13.87 1.43
N THR A 154 -22.07 13.26 1.03
CA THR A 154 -23.15 12.92 1.95
C THR A 154 -22.71 11.87 2.96
N MET A 155 -21.98 10.84 2.53
CA MET A 155 -21.37 9.83 3.43
C MET A 155 -20.51 10.48 4.52
N THR A 156 -19.61 11.39 4.14
CA THR A 156 -18.74 12.08 5.11
C THR A 156 -19.55 12.95 6.08
N ALA A 157 -20.53 13.71 5.55
CA ALA A 157 -21.41 14.54 6.36
C ALA A 157 -22.24 13.71 7.35
N LEU A 158 -22.82 12.59 6.91
CA LEU A 158 -23.59 11.68 7.75
C LEU A 158 -22.71 11.01 8.80
N THR A 159 -21.47 10.64 8.45
CA THR A 159 -20.50 10.08 9.39
C THR A 159 -20.30 11.03 10.58
N MET A 160 -20.01 12.31 10.31
CA MET A 160 -19.84 13.30 11.38
C MET A 160 -21.13 13.62 12.10
N TRP A 161 -22.26 13.69 11.40
CA TRP A 161 -23.56 13.88 12.03
C TRP A 161 -23.84 12.80 13.09
N TYR A 162 -23.66 11.52 12.74
CA TYR A 162 -23.92 10.42 13.66
C TYR A 162 -22.91 10.32 14.80
N LEU A 163 -21.64 10.58 14.52
CA LEU A 163 -20.60 10.64 15.56
C LEU A 163 -20.88 11.78 16.54
N HIS A 164 -21.24 12.96 16.05
CA HIS A 164 -21.42 14.14 16.88
C HIS A 164 -22.71 14.12 17.70
N HIS A 165 -23.84 13.78 17.07
CA HIS A 165 -25.15 13.88 17.73
C HIS A 165 -25.52 12.63 18.52
N TYR A 166 -24.99 11.46 18.14
CA TYR A 166 -25.41 10.18 18.73
C TYR A 166 -24.24 9.31 19.19
N ASN A 167 -22.99 9.73 18.99
CA ASN A 167 -21.79 8.91 19.19
C ASN A 167 -21.93 7.51 18.55
N LYS A 168 -22.54 7.47 17.37
CA LYS A 168 -22.92 6.21 16.70
C LYS A 168 -22.11 5.99 15.43
N ARG A 169 -21.52 4.80 15.34
CA ARG A 169 -20.80 4.32 14.16
C ARG A 169 -21.66 3.29 13.43
N TRP A 170 -22.33 3.70 12.36
CA TRP A 170 -23.15 2.83 11.54
C TRP A 170 -22.34 1.90 10.64
N TRP A 171 -21.12 2.32 10.29
CA TRP A 171 -20.11 1.60 9.54
C TRP A 171 -18.76 1.70 10.26
N LYS A 172 -17.77 0.89 9.85
CA LYS A 172 -16.42 0.86 10.44
C LYS A 172 -15.36 1.51 9.54
N CYS A 173 -15.61 1.62 8.23
CA CYS A 173 -14.69 2.19 7.26
C CYS A 173 -15.46 3.05 6.23
N CYS A 174 -14.87 4.18 5.83
CA CYS A 174 -15.40 5.07 4.79
C CYS A 174 -14.56 4.98 3.52
N VAL A 175 -15.17 4.72 2.37
CA VAL A 175 -14.50 4.68 1.07
C VAL A 175 -15.04 5.80 0.19
N SER A 176 -14.26 6.85 0.00
CA SER A 176 -14.60 8.01 -0.84
C SER A 176 -14.01 7.82 -2.24
N VAL A 177 -14.85 7.81 -3.27
CA VAL A 177 -14.41 7.74 -4.67
C VAL A 177 -14.77 9.05 -5.38
N CYS A 178 -13.75 9.78 -5.84
CA CYS A 178 -13.90 11.08 -6.49
C CYS A 178 -14.81 12.05 -5.71
N GLY A 179 -14.75 12.02 -4.37
CA GLY A 179 -15.62 12.79 -3.49
C GLY A 179 -15.05 14.17 -3.17
N PRO A 180 -15.60 15.28 -3.69
CA PRO A 180 -15.13 16.61 -3.33
C PRO A 180 -15.48 16.97 -1.88
N ARG A 181 -14.76 17.91 -1.24
CA ARG A 181 -14.95 18.38 0.15
C ARG A 181 -16.41 18.62 0.50
N VAL A 182 -16.81 18.35 1.74
CA VAL A 182 -18.08 18.84 2.29
C VAL A 182 -18.01 20.37 2.40
N ARG A 183 -19.03 21.06 1.86
CA ARG A 183 -19.07 22.53 1.75
C ARG A 183 -20.27 23.16 2.46
N GLY A 184 -21.13 22.33 3.07
CA GLY A 184 -22.38 22.76 3.72
C GLY A 184 -22.12 23.71 4.89
N ALA A 185 -22.48 24.98 4.77
CA ALA A 185 -22.20 26.00 5.78
C ALA A 185 -22.83 25.70 7.14
N ALA A 186 -24.05 25.15 7.14
CA ALA A 186 -24.73 24.70 8.36
C ALA A 186 -24.04 23.48 9.02
N LEU A 187 -23.25 22.72 8.26
CA LEU A 187 -22.52 21.55 8.75
C LEU A 187 -21.15 21.90 9.31
N ARG A 188 -20.67 23.14 9.12
CA ARG A 188 -19.37 23.62 9.61
C ARG A 188 -19.09 23.26 11.08
N PRO A 189 -20.03 23.41 12.03
CA PRO A 189 -19.78 23.06 13.45
C PRO A 189 -19.47 21.57 13.68
N LEU A 190 -19.77 20.70 12.72
CA LEU A 190 -19.38 19.28 12.80
C LEU A 190 -17.90 19.09 12.49
N PHE A 191 -17.28 19.99 11.72
CA PHE A 191 -15.92 19.85 11.18
C PHE A 191 -14.96 20.94 11.67
N GLU A 192 -15.43 21.89 12.47
CA GLU A 192 -14.61 22.92 13.08
C GLU A 192 -15.02 23.15 14.54
N ASN A 193 -14.03 23.28 15.41
CA ASN A 193 -14.22 23.69 16.80
C ASN A 193 -14.55 25.20 16.89
N PRO A 194 -15.09 25.69 18.02
CA PRO A 194 -15.41 27.11 18.19
C PRO A 194 -14.23 28.07 18.01
N ASP A 195 -13.00 27.61 18.25
CA ASP A 195 -11.76 28.36 18.02
C ASP A 195 -11.30 28.37 16.55
N GLY A 196 -12.03 27.67 15.67
CA GLY A 196 -11.74 27.56 14.24
C GLY A 196 -10.74 26.46 13.88
N THR A 197 -10.28 25.66 14.84
CA THR A 197 -9.44 24.48 14.55
C THR A 197 -10.29 23.37 13.90
N PRO A 198 -9.71 22.59 12.97
CA PRO A 198 -10.44 21.52 12.31
C PRO A 198 -10.79 20.39 13.29
N ARG A 199 -12.00 19.86 13.13
CA ARG A 199 -12.47 18.62 13.76
C ARG A 199 -12.52 17.56 12.67
N LEU A 200 -11.57 16.63 12.72
CA LEU A 200 -11.39 15.62 11.70
C LEU A 200 -12.35 14.44 11.89
N VAL A 201 -12.65 13.75 10.79
CA VAL A 201 -13.45 12.53 10.79
C VAL A 201 -12.60 11.40 11.36
N SER A 202 -12.92 11.01 12.59
CA SER A 202 -12.21 9.95 13.32
C SER A 202 -12.69 8.55 12.89
N MET A 203 -12.47 8.18 11.64
CA MET A 203 -12.84 6.88 11.05
C MET A 203 -11.73 6.38 10.10
N PRO A 204 -11.44 5.07 10.06
CA PRO A 204 -10.69 4.48 8.95
C PRO A 204 -11.28 4.92 7.62
N SER A 205 -10.41 5.31 6.68
CA SER A 205 -10.89 5.74 5.37
C SER A 205 -9.96 5.39 4.23
N ILE A 206 -10.56 5.24 3.05
CA ILE A 206 -9.91 5.02 1.78
C ILE A 206 -10.42 6.09 0.83
N HIS A 207 -9.52 6.84 0.20
CA HIS A 207 -9.84 7.90 -0.73
C HIS A 207 -9.28 7.54 -2.11
N ILE A 208 -10.14 7.46 -3.12
CA ILE A 208 -9.75 7.14 -4.50
C ILE A 208 -9.97 8.40 -5.35
N VAL A 209 -8.90 8.96 -5.90
CA VAL A 209 -8.89 10.25 -6.60
C VAL A 209 -8.50 10.07 -8.07
N GLY A 210 -9.30 10.64 -8.98
CA GLY A 210 -8.97 10.66 -10.40
C GLY A 210 -8.00 11.80 -10.72
N LYS A 211 -6.85 11.48 -11.34
CA LYS A 211 -5.84 12.49 -11.73
C LYS A 211 -6.36 13.51 -12.74
N MET A 212 -7.29 13.09 -13.58
CA MET A 212 -7.91 13.93 -14.60
C MET A 212 -9.30 14.45 -14.16
N ASP A 213 -9.66 14.28 -12.88
CA ASP A 213 -10.92 14.75 -12.35
C ASP A 213 -10.90 16.28 -12.22
N LYS A 214 -11.90 16.97 -12.79
CA LYS A 214 -12.05 18.42 -12.65
C LYS A 214 -12.22 18.86 -11.18
N TRP A 215 -12.69 17.94 -10.32
CA TRP A 215 -12.85 18.14 -8.88
C TRP A 215 -11.68 17.59 -8.07
N ARG A 216 -10.55 17.26 -8.70
CA ARG A 216 -9.37 16.66 -8.02
C ARG A 216 -8.95 17.43 -6.78
N GLN A 217 -8.85 18.76 -6.86
CA GLN A 217 -8.49 19.58 -5.70
C GLN A 217 -9.51 19.40 -4.56
N GLY A 218 -10.80 19.41 -4.88
CA GLY A 218 -11.87 19.14 -3.93
C GLY A 218 -11.75 17.75 -3.29
N CYS A 219 -11.26 16.75 -4.02
CA CYS A 219 -11.06 15.41 -3.47
C CYS A 219 -9.93 15.36 -2.44
N TYR A 220 -8.84 16.12 -2.64
CA TYR A 220 -7.78 16.23 -1.64
C TYR A 220 -8.23 17.01 -0.42
N GLU A 221 -8.99 18.09 -0.60
CA GLU A 221 -9.58 18.77 0.54
C GLU A 221 -10.53 17.87 1.34
N MET A 222 -11.19 16.88 0.70
CA MET A 222 -11.96 15.84 1.41
C MET A 222 -11.04 14.88 2.18
N VAL A 223 -9.86 14.52 1.66
CA VAL A 223 -8.84 13.73 2.38
C VAL A 223 -8.41 14.46 3.66
N ASP A 224 -8.23 15.77 3.58
CA ASP A 224 -7.83 16.62 4.72
C ASP A 224 -8.91 16.73 5.80
N MET A 225 -10.15 16.30 5.52
CA MET A 225 -11.21 16.24 6.51
C MET A 225 -11.10 15.02 7.43
N TYR A 226 -10.27 14.02 7.13
CA TYR A 226 -10.16 12.76 7.87
C TYR A 226 -8.85 12.69 8.67
N GLU A 227 -8.91 12.07 9.85
CA GLU A 227 -7.71 11.77 10.65
C GLU A 227 -6.78 10.82 9.89
N ASP A 228 -5.47 11.05 9.97
CA ASP A 228 -4.49 10.10 9.39
C ASP A 228 -4.50 8.77 10.17
N HIS A 229 -4.56 8.87 11.51
CA HIS A 229 -4.46 7.76 12.45
C HIS A 229 -5.58 7.83 13.50
N PRO A 230 -6.82 7.44 13.14
CA PRO A 230 -7.94 7.59 14.06
C PRO A 230 -7.78 6.71 15.32
N GLU A 231 -7.99 7.31 16.49
CA GLU A 231 -7.74 6.63 17.77
C GLU A 231 -8.64 5.38 17.93
N GLY A 232 -8.02 4.25 18.27
CA GLY A 232 -8.73 2.96 18.42
C GLY A 232 -9.19 2.32 17.11
N ALA A 233 -8.87 2.93 15.97
CA ALA A 233 -9.11 2.34 14.67
C ALA A 233 -8.20 1.13 14.43
N ALA A 234 -8.71 0.16 13.67
CA ALA A 234 -7.89 -0.96 13.21
C ALA A 234 -6.96 -0.59 12.05
N ARG A 235 -7.18 0.57 11.41
CA ARG A 235 -6.54 1.01 10.16
C ARG A 235 -6.50 2.54 10.05
N ASP A 236 -5.52 3.00 9.28
CA ASP A 236 -5.26 4.40 8.95
C ASP A 236 -6.08 4.89 7.74
N LYS A 237 -5.89 6.16 7.40
CA LYS A 237 -6.36 6.76 6.15
C LYS A 237 -5.45 6.39 4.98
N PHE A 238 -6.03 5.92 3.88
CA PHE A 238 -5.33 5.61 2.64
C PHE A 238 -5.81 6.51 1.50
N VAL A 239 -4.89 6.90 0.62
CA VAL A 239 -5.19 7.74 -0.55
C VAL A 239 -4.59 7.09 -1.79
N PHE A 240 -5.46 6.75 -2.73
CA PHE A 240 -5.10 6.18 -4.00
C PHE A 240 -5.43 7.15 -5.13
N GLU A 241 -4.60 7.16 -6.17
CA GLU A 241 -4.87 7.88 -7.40
C GLU A 241 -5.04 6.92 -8.58
N HIS A 242 -5.95 7.25 -9.50
CA HIS A 242 -6.05 6.60 -10.80
C HIS A 242 -5.92 7.61 -11.95
N ASP A 243 -5.54 7.16 -13.13
CA ASP A 243 -5.19 8.01 -14.28
C ASP A 243 -6.39 8.57 -15.06
N THR A 244 -7.61 8.26 -14.63
CA THR A 244 -8.84 8.71 -15.30
C THR A 244 -9.47 9.94 -14.64
N GLY A 245 -10.57 10.43 -15.22
CA GLY A 245 -11.36 11.55 -14.69
C GLY A 245 -12.34 11.17 -13.59
N HIS A 246 -13.44 11.93 -13.48
CA HIS A 246 -14.49 11.78 -12.47
C HIS A 246 -15.32 10.49 -12.63
N ARG A 247 -14.78 9.35 -12.23
CA ARG A 247 -15.41 8.03 -12.38
C ARG A 247 -14.75 7.00 -11.47
N PHE A 248 -15.44 5.89 -11.25
CA PHE A 248 -14.78 4.71 -10.68
C PHE A 248 -13.64 4.21 -11.58
N PRO A 249 -12.51 3.81 -10.99
CA PRO A 249 -11.48 3.05 -11.70
C PRO A 249 -12.07 1.78 -12.33
N THR A 250 -11.73 1.45 -13.56
CA THR A 250 -12.23 0.20 -14.19
C THR A 250 -11.40 -0.99 -13.72
N GLY A 251 -12.05 -2.09 -13.35
CA GLY A 251 -11.36 -3.31 -12.86
C GLY A 251 -10.27 -3.83 -13.81
N GLU A 252 -10.50 -3.85 -15.12
CA GLU A 252 -9.51 -4.32 -16.12
C GLU A 252 -8.23 -3.47 -16.19
N ARG A 253 -8.27 -2.21 -15.74
CA ARG A 253 -7.12 -1.29 -15.77
C ARG A 253 -6.55 -0.97 -14.39
N HIS A 254 -7.26 -1.37 -13.33
CA HIS A 254 -6.97 -1.00 -11.95
C HIS A 254 -7.19 -2.19 -11.01
N GLU A 255 -6.89 -3.41 -11.47
CA GLU A 255 -7.07 -4.63 -10.69
C GLU A 255 -6.24 -4.56 -9.39
N GLN A 256 -4.99 -4.10 -9.49
CA GLN A 256 -4.10 -3.86 -8.34
C GLN A 256 -4.73 -2.89 -7.32
N LEU A 257 -5.22 -1.72 -7.77
CA LEU A 257 -5.88 -0.76 -6.89
C LEU A 257 -7.04 -1.39 -6.10
N TYR A 258 -7.83 -2.26 -6.74
CA TYR A 258 -8.94 -2.93 -6.08
C TYR A 258 -8.49 -4.09 -5.19
N GLU A 259 -7.38 -4.77 -5.52
CA GLU A 259 -6.72 -5.74 -4.65
C GLU A 259 -6.16 -5.05 -3.40
N ASP A 260 -5.51 -3.90 -3.53
CA ASP A 260 -4.99 -3.11 -2.41
C ASP A 260 -6.13 -2.67 -1.49
N VAL A 261 -7.24 -2.17 -2.06
CA VAL A 261 -8.47 -1.83 -1.31
C VAL A 261 -9.11 -3.07 -0.66
N ALA A 262 -8.97 -4.26 -1.24
CA ALA A 262 -9.51 -5.51 -0.69
C ALA A 262 -8.62 -6.12 0.41
N LEU A 263 -7.29 -6.03 0.29
CA LEU A 263 -6.31 -6.39 1.30
C LEU A 263 -6.41 -5.47 2.53
N LEU A 264 -6.68 -4.19 2.23
CA LEU A 264 -7.53 -3.25 2.95
C LEU A 264 -8.42 -3.98 3.95
N GLU A 265 -9.52 -4.54 3.48
CA GLU A 265 -10.63 -5.02 4.31
C GLU A 265 -10.48 -6.41 4.96
N GLY A 266 -9.65 -7.31 4.42
CA GLY A 266 -9.53 -8.71 4.88
C GLY A 266 -8.66 -8.98 6.14
N SER A 267 -7.92 -7.99 6.62
CA SER A 267 -6.75 -8.20 7.48
C SER A 267 -7.04 -8.26 8.99
N ARG A 268 -7.90 -9.19 9.43
CA ARG A 268 -7.89 -9.68 10.84
C ARG A 268 -7.89 -11.21 10.99
N ARG A 269 -7.94 -11.99 9.91
CA ARG A 269 -7.92 -13.47 10.01
C ARG A 269 -7.08 -14.23 8.99
N MET A 270 -6.47 -13.58 8.00
CA MET A 270 -5.76 -14.24 6.91
C MET A 270 -4.23 -14.12 6.95
N VAL A 271 -3.63 -13.72 8.07
CA VAL A 271 -2.15 -13.69 8.20
C VAL A 271 -1.59 -15.05 8.71
N ARG A 272 -2.41 -16.11 8.77
CA ARG A 272 -1.96 -17.45 9.21
C ARG A 272 -2.22 -18.61 8.25
N THR A 273 -2.87 -18.41 7.11
CA THR A 273 -3.27 -19.54 6.23
C THR A 273 -2.89 -19.41 4.74
N TRP A 274 -2.25 -18.33 4.30
CA TRP A 274 -1.94 -18.14 2.87
C TRP A 274 -0.48 -18.39 2.49
N SER A 275 0.26 -19.15 3.30
CA SER A 275 1.65 -19.53 3.03
C SER A 275 1.83 -20.88 2.30
N LEU A 276 0.78 -21.63 1.93
CA LEU A 276 0.98 -23.01 1.40
C LEU A 276 0.17 -23.48 0.18
N HIS A 277 -0.73 -22.71 -0.44
CA HIS A 277 -1.67 -23.25 -1.46
C HIS A 277 -1.60 -22.61 -2.86
N TRP A 278 -0.40 -22.38 -3.41
CA TRP A 278 -0.25 -22.19 -4.87
C TRP A 278 0.97 -22.89 -5.50
N ARG A 279 1.32 -24.08 -4.99
CA ARG A 279 2.06 -25.05 -5.82
C ARG A 279 1.05 -26.05 -6.35
N LEU A 280 0.80 -25.96 -7.67
CA LEU A 280 0.19 -26.93 -8.61
C LEU A 280 -0.97 -26.31 -9.38
N PHE A 281 -1.01 -26.63 -10.69
CA PHE A 281 -1.87 -26.12 -11.78
C PHE A 281 -1.36 -24.76 -12.32
N ILE A 282 -0.70 -24.66 -13.48
CA ILE A 282 -1.09 -25.14 -14.81
C ILE A 282 0.18 -25.49 -15.63
N PHE A 283 0.27 -26.73 -16.10
CA PHE A 283 0.65 -27.08 -17.48
C PHE A 283 -0.09 -28.38 -17.82
N ASP A 284 -1.10 -28.27 -18.66
CA ASP A 284 -1.75 -29.39 -19.35
C ASP A 284 -1.01 -29.62 -20.67
N SER A 285 -0.62 -30.86 -20.93
CA SER A 285 -0.32 -31.40 -22.26
C SER A 285 -0.40 -32.94 -22.21
N SER A 286 -1.61 -33.45 -22.41
CA SER A 286 -1.94 -34.61 -23.27
C SER A 286 -1.09 -35.92 -23.23
N HIS A 287 -1.68 -36.97 -22.64
CA HIS A 287 -1.67 -38.43 -23.02
C HIS A 287 -0.37 -39.28 -22.86
N PRO A 288 -0.47 -40.63 -22.74
CA PRO A 288 -1.18 -41.45 -21.75
C PRO A 288 -0.22 -42.32 -20.90
N LYS A 289 -0.72 -42.86 -19.77
CA LYS A 289 0.01 -43.73 -18.83
C LYS A 289 0.52 -45.04 -19.46
N PRO A 290 1.65 -45.60 -18.99
CA PRO A 290 1.83 -47.04 -18.87
C PRO A 290 1.69 -47.50 -17.40
N ARG A 291 1.10 -48.70 -17.28
CA ARG A 291 0.82 -49.47 -16.06
C ARG A 291 2.05 -49.76 -15.22
N ALA A 292 1.83 -49.83 -13.91
CA ALA A 292 2.71 -50.46 -12.94
C ALA A 292 2.65 -52.00 -13.01
N GLN A 293 3.83 -52.62 -13.06
CA GLN A 293 4.21 -53.95 -12.55
C GLN A 293 5.71 -53.77 -12.17
N GLY A 294 6.31 -54.18 -11.06
CA GLY A 294 6.03 -55.19 -10.04
C GLY A 294 7.36 -55.91 -9.76
N HIS A 295 7.96 -55.72 -8.57
CA HIS A 295 9.15 -56.42 -7.99
C HIS A 295 10.50 -56.31 -8.78
N SER A 296 11.72 -56.37 -8.22
CA SER A 296 12.26 -56.87 -6.94
C SER A 296 13.67 -56.28 -6.63
N SER A 297 14.11 -56.43 -5.36
CA SER A 297 15.49 -56.60 -4.80
C SER A 297 16.65 -55.63 -5.10
N ARG A 298 17.18 -55.05 -3.99
CA ARG A 298 18.58 -54.86 -3.57
C ARG A 298 19.63 -54.49 -4.64
N GLU A 299 20.24 -53.32 -4.48
CA GLU A 299 21.68 -53.21 -4.18
C GLU A 299 22.04 -51.79 -3.72
N SER A 300 22.86 -51.74 -2.68
CA SER A 300 23.47 -50.54 -2.10
C SER A 300 24.59 -50.05 -3.02
N ALA A 301 24.45 -48.84 -3.56
CA ALA A 301 25.54 -48.13 -4.19
C ALA A 301 25.55 -46.68 -3.70
N ASP A 302 26.70 -46.33 -3.14
CA ASP A 302 27.19 -45.02 -2.77
C ASP A 302 26.77 -43.93 -3.77
N MET A 303 25.97 -42.97 -3.31
CA MET A 303 25.76 -41.70 -3.99
C MET A 303 26.19 -40.59 -3.05
N SER A 304 27.45 -40.20 -3.18
CA SER A 304 27.91 -38.87 -2.79
C SER A 304 26.91 -37.84 -3.32
N VAL A 305 26.13 -37.25 -2.42
CA VAL A 305 25.34 -36.06 -2.72
C VAL A 305 26.36 -34.98 -3.05
N THR A 306 26.59 -34.75 -4.34
CA THR A 306 27.22 -33.52 -4.79
C THR A 306 26.30 -32.39 -4.34
N ALA A 307 26.64 -31.76 -3.22
CA ALA A 307 25.99 -30.55 -2.77
C ALA A 307 26.08 -29.54 -3.92
N VAL A 308 24.96 -29.31 -4.60
CA VAL A 308 24.86 -28.23 -5.58
C VAL A 308 25.08 -26.96 -4.78
N ASN A 309 26.27 -26.37 -4.90
CA ASN A 309 26.63 -25.15 -4.20
C ASN A 309 25.75 -24.01 -4.75
N LYS A 310 24.63 -23.75 -4.08
CA LYS A 310 23.63 -22.79 -4.52
C LYS A 310 24.23 -21.39 -4.46
N LYS A 311 24.32 -20.69 -5.60
CA LYS A 311 24.76 -19.29 -5.65
C LYS A 311 23.86 -18.44 -4.74
N LEU A 312 24.47 -17.52 -4.00
CA LEU A 312 23.77 -16.51 -3.20
C LEU A 312 22.89 -15.65 -4.10
N ARG A 313 21.70 -15.27 -3.66
CA ARG A 313 20.84 -14.35 -4.42
C ARG A 313 20.87 -12.96 -3.80
N ILE A 314 21.18 -11.95 -4.61
CA ILE A 314 21.41 -10.58 -4.14
C ILE A 314 20.45 -9.60 -4.83
N LEU A 315 19.52 -9.02 -4.08
CA LEU A 315 18.60 -7.99 -4.58
C LEU A 315 19.33 -6.65 -4.74
N CYS A 316 19.17 -5.98 -5.88
CA CYS A 316 19.87 -4.72 -6.20
C CYS A 316 18.89 -3.59 -6.53
N LEU A 317 18.91 -2.52 -5.72
CA LEU A 317 18.09 -1.32 -5.90
C LEU A 317 18.93 -0.14 -6.42
N HIS A 318 18.52 0.44 -7.55
CA HIS A 318 19.20 1.57 -8.18
C HIS A 318 18.95 2.91 -7.46
N GLY A 319 19.70 3.95 -7.81
CA GLY A 319 19.55 5.29 -7.23
C GLY A 319 18.44 6.13 -7.86
N TYR A 320 18.24 7.34 -7.32
CA TYR A 320 17.26 8.31 -7.79
C TYR A 320 17.46 8.65 -9.27
N ARG A 321 16.38 8.60 -10.06
CA ARG A 321 16.38 8.90 -11.51
C ARG A 321 17.45 8.15 -12.29
N THR A 322 17.60 6.86 -11.98
CA THR A 322 18.44 5.93 -12.75
C THR A 322 17.61 4.70 -13.11
N ASN A 323 18.24 3.60 -13.51
CA ASN A 323 17.52 2.37 -13.80
C ASN A 323 18.43 1.14 -13.59
N VAL A 324 17.88 -0.03 -13.91
CA VAL A 324 18.59 -1.31 -13.82
C VAL A 324 19.90 -1.32 -14.59
N LYS A 325 19.98 -0.70 -15.77
CA LYS A 325 21.24 -0.68 -16.55
C LYS A 325 22.35 0.03 -15.80
N VAL A 326 22.05 1.21 -15.23
CA VAL A 326 23.01 1.98 -14.43
C VAL A 326 23.48 1.15 -13.22
N MET A 327 22.53 0.54 -12.51
CA MET A 327 22.84 -0.29 -11.34
C MET A 327 23.56 -1.59 -11.68
N GLN A 328 23.41 -2.13 -12.89
CA GLN A 328 24.23 -3.25 -13.36
C GLN A 328 25.68 -2.82 -13.59
N ASP A 329 25.91 -1.62 -14.14
CA ASP A 329 27.25 -1.16 -14.49
C ASP A 329 28.06 -0.66 -13.28
N GLN A 330 27.41 -0.01 -12.32
CA GLN A 330 28.07 0.59 -11.17
C GLN A 330 28.88 -0.40 -10.29
N PRO A 331 28.33 -1.54 -9.81
CA PRO A 331 29.03 -2.53 -9.01
C PRO A 331 29.74 -3.60 -9.85
N ARG A 332 30.11 -3.32 -11.12
CA ARG A 332 30.68 -4.31 -12.04
C ARG A 332 31.89 -5.07 -11.47
N ALA A 333 32.74 -4.40 -10.71
CA ALA A 333 33.89 -5.03 -10.07
C ALA A 333 33.47 -6.06 -9.01
N LEU A 334 32.48 -5.72 -8.16
CA LEU A 334 31.90 -6.67 -7.19
C LEU A 334 31.27 -7.87 -7.90
N ARG A 335 30.48 -7.62 -8.95
CA ARG A 335 29.81 -8.68 -9.72
C ARG A 335 30.80 -9.66 -10.34
N ARG A 336 31.94 -9.17 -10.83
CA ARG A 336 32.99 -10.04 -11.40
C ARG A 336 33.60 -10.96 -10.34
N VAL A 337 33.93 -10.43 -9.16
CA VAL A 337 34.49 -11.22 -8.06
C VAL A 337 33.49 -12.22 -7.50
N MET A 338 32.21 -11.85 -7.47
CA MET A 338 31.14 -12.69 -6.92
C MET A 338 30.47 -13.60 -7.96
N GLU A 339 30.82 -13.55 -9.24
CA GLU A 339 30.18 -14.35 -10.30
C GLU A 339 30.10 -15.85 -9.96
N PRO A 340 31.17 -16.50 -9.44
CA PRO A 340 31.11 -17.91 -9.10
C PRO A 340 30.20 -18.23 -7.90
N HIS A 341 29.84 -17.21 -7.10
CA HIS A 341 29.25 -17.38 -5.78
C HIS A 341 27.85 -16.75 -5.65
N ALA A 342 27.47 -15.82 -6.53
CA ALA A 342 26.23 -15.07 -6.39
C ALA A 342 25.57 -14.72 -7.73
N GLU A 343 24.25 -14.68 -7.70
CA GLU A 343 23.36 -14.14 -8.71
C GLU A 343 22.84 -12.77 -8.24
N PHE A 344 23.00 -11.75 -9.07
CA PHE A 344 22.51 -10.40 -8.79
C PHE A 344 21.18 -10.19 -9.50
N VAL A 345 20.14 -9.92 -8.73
CA VAL A 345 18.78 -9.65 -9.23
C VAL A 345 18.54 -8.15 -9.15
N PHE A 346 18.39 -7.50 -10.29
CA PHE A 346 18.18 -6.06 -10.39
C PHE A 346 16.70 -5.78 -10.62
N THR A 347 16.17 -4.81 -9.91
CA THR A 347 14.78 -4.40 -10.07
C THR A 347 14.69 -2.91 -10.39
N THR A 348 13.73 -2.57 -11.23
CA THR A 348 13.41 -1.19 -11.59
C THR A 348 12.44 -0.63 -10.55
N ALA A 349 12.68 0.58 -10.07
CA ALA A 349 11.79 1.25 -9.14
C ALA A 349 10.39 1.50 -9.76
N PRO A 350 9.31 1.54 -8.95
CA PRO A 350 7.93 1.55 -9.46
C PRO A 350 7.47 2.89 -10.05
N PHE A 351 8.26 3.96 -9.93
CA PHE A 351 7.90 5.28 -10.44
C PHE A 351 8.85 5.71 -11.55
N GLU A 352 8.32 6.00 -12.73
CA GLU A 352 9.08 6.68 -13.78
C GLU A 352 9.46 8.10 -13.32
N ALA A 353 10.71 8.50 -13.60
CA ALA A 353 11.28 9.76 -13.16
C ALA A 353 10.53 10.95 -13.77
N ARG A 354 10.07 11.88 -12.93
CA ARG A 354 9.34 13.09 -13.36
C ARG A 354 10.23 14.22 -13.87
N GLY A 355 11.54 14.10 -13.69
CA GLY A 355 12.50 15.11 -14.10
C GLY A 355 13.78 14.49 -14.64
N PRO A 356 14.73 15.33 -15.07
CA PRO A 356 15.95 14.82 -15.68
C PRO A 356 16.80 14.06 -14.67
N PRO A 357 17.53 13.02 -15.11
CA PRO A 357 18.59 12.41 -14.32
C PRO A 357 19.80 13.36 -14.24
N ASP A 358 20.79 13.03 -13.41
CA ASP A 358 22.07 13.76 -13.40
C ASP A 358 22.72 13.80 -14.79
N GLU A 359 23.42 14.89 -15.11
CA GLU A 359 24.02 15.12 -16.44
C GLU A 359 24.89 13.95 -16.93
N ILE A 360 25.65 13.33 -16.02
CA ILE A 360 26.50 12.17 -16.36
C ILE A 360 25.64 10.97 -16.74
N ILE A 361 24.54 10.73 -16.03
CA ILE A 361 23.60 9.65 -16.34
C ILE A 361 22.89 9.94 -17.66
N GLN A 362 22.43 11.17 -17.85
CA GLN A 362 21.82 11.62 -19.10
C GLN A 362 22.76 11.40 -20.29
N ARG A 363 24.03 11.77 -20.15
CA ARG A 363 25.02 11.66 -21.23
C ARG A 363 25.38 10.20 -21.55
N LEU A 364 25.65 9.39 -20.52
CA LEU A 364 26.18 8.03 -20.71
C LEU A 364 25.09 6.98 -20.94
N TYR A 365 23.86 7.23 -20.48
CA TYR A 365 22.77 6.27 -20.52
C TYR A 365 21.53 6.80 -21.24
N LYS A 366 21.63 7.86 -22.06
CA LYS A 366 20.51 8.41 -22.86
C LYS A 366 19.71 7.34 -23.60
N ASP A 367 20.40 6.38 -24.20
CA ASP A 367 19.79 5.32 -25.04
C ASP A 367 19.19 4.19 -24.20
N HIS A 368 19.23 4.30 -22.87
CA HIS A 368 18.66 3.36 -21.91
C HIS A 368 17.52 3.97 -21.10
N ALA A 369 17.01 5.14 -21.48
CA ALA A 369 15.76 5.67 -20.93
C ALA A 369 14.58 4.70 -21.18
N PRO A 370 13.51 4.72 -20.36
CA PRO A 370 13.24 5.67 -19.27
C PRO A 370 14.07 5.43 -17.99
N PHE A 371 14.09 6.46 -17.13
CA PHE A 371 14.68 6.42 -15.79
C PHE A 371 13.59 6.41 -14.72
N TYR A 372 13.92 5.96 -13.53
CA TYR A 372 12.97 5.66 -12.46
C TYR A 372 13.49 6.14 -11.10
N GLU A 373 12.58 6.31 -10.15
CA GLU A 373 12.82 6.69 -8.76
C GLU A 373 11.95 5.84 -7.82
N TRP A 374 12.41 5.63 -6.58
CA TRP A 374 11.70 4.80 -5.60
C TRP A 374 10.55 5.51 -4.91
N GLY A 375 10.47 6.83 -5.04
CA GLY A 375 9.43 7.63 -4.44
C GLY A 375 9.78 9.09 -4.57
N HIS A 376 8.74 9.92 -4.56
CA HIS A 376 8.94 11.36 -4.59
C HIS A 376 9.24 11.86 -3.19
N ILE A 377 10.41 12.48 -3.00
CA ILE A 377 10.81 13.07 -1.73
C ILE A 377 10.38 14.53 -1.71
N MET A 378 9.33 14.84 -0.95
CA MET A 378 8.98 16.22 -0.62
C MET A 378 9.79 16.70 0.57
N LYS A 379 10.33 17.93 0.47
CA LYS A 379 10.95 18.60 1.60
C LYS A 379 9.87 19.38 2.34
N LEU A 380 9.78 19.15 3.64
CA LEU A 380 8.91 19.90 4.55
C LEU A 380 9.69 21.09 5.11
N ASP A 381 8.97 22.07 5.62
CA ASP A 381 9.57 23.21 6.30
C ASP A 381 10.33 22.73 7.54
N ARG A 382 11.56 23.23 7.70
CA ARG A 382 12.38 22.90 8.86
C ARG A 382 11.91 23.66 10.09
N GLN A 383 11.89 22.97 11.22
CA GLN A 383 11.61 23.61 12.49
C GLN A 383 12.82 24.46 12.90
N LEU A 384 12.59 25.75 13.16
CA LEU A 384 13.66 26.72 13.44
C LEU A 384 14.39 26.43 14.77
N ASP A 385 13.73 25.74 15.69
CA ASP A 385 14.29 25.32 16.99
C ASP A 385 15.11 24.02 16.92
N GLY A 386 15.20 23.39 15.75
CA GLY A 386 15.93 22.13 15.55
C GLY A 386 15.22 20.90 16.12
N SER A 387 13.97 21.02 16.58
CA SER A 387 13.16 19.91 17.10
C SER A 387 12.83 18.85 16.04
N ASP A 388 12.99 19.19 14.75
CA ASP A 388 12.84 18.25 13.65
C ASP A 388 13.85 17.09 13.71
N ASN A 389 14.97 17.22 14.44
CA ASN A 389 16.02 16.21 14.59
C ASN A 389 16.48 15.59 13.24
N GLY A 390 16.37 16.36 12.15
CA GLY A 390 16.69 15.90 10.81
C GLY A 390 15.58 15.11 10.09
N TRP A 391 14.37 15.05 10.64
CA TRP A 391 13.14 14.51 10.06
C TRP A 391 12.34 15.63 9.40
N TYR A 392 12.60 15.88 8.12
CA TYR A 392 11.99 17.00 7.38
C TYR A 392 11.68 16.63 5.92
N HIS A 393 11.56 15.33 5.62
CA HIS A 393 11.10 14.86 4.33
C HIS A 393 9.77 14.10 4.47
N GLN A 394 9.06 13.96 3.37
CA GLN A 394 7.94 13.04 3.20
C GLN A 394 8.16 12.25 1.90
N TYR A 395 8.15 10.92 1.98
CA TYR A 395 8.37 10.02 0.86
C TYR A 395 7.02 9.54 0.37
N ILE A 396 6.62 10.05 -0.77
CA ILE A 396 5.34 9.73 -1.36
C ILE A 396 5.47 8.43 -2.15
N GLY A 397 4.62 7.46 -1.81
CA GLY A 397 4.49 6.20 -2.53
C GLY A 397 5.31 5.03 -1.95
N PHE A 398 5.67 5.07 -0.66
CA PHE A 398 6.41 3.97 -0.02
C PHE A 398 5.61 2.66 0.06
N ASP A 399 4.30 2.74 0.26
CA ASP A 399 3.35 1.62 0.12
C ASP A 399 3.56 0.86 -1.20
N ARG A 400 3.63 1.58 -2.33
CA ARG A 400 3.89 0.98 -3.65
C ARG A 400 5.31 0.42 -3.78
N VAL A 401 6.27 0.93 -3.01
CA VAL A 401 7.61 0.33 -2.92
C VAL A 401 7.54 -1.00 -2.20
N VAL A 402 6.81 -1.08 -1.08
CA VAL A 402 6.59 -2.32 -0.34
C VAL A 402 5.93 -3.35 -1.26
N GLU A 403 4.80 -3.03 -1.89
CA GLU A 403 4.09 -3.91 -2.84
C GLU A 403 5.02 -4.41 -3.96
N HIS A 404 5.78 -3.49 -4.56
CA HIS A 404 6.72 -3.83 -5.63
C HIS A 404 7.80 -4.79 -5.14
N ILE A 405 8.35 -4.56 -3.94
CA ILE A 405 9.40 -5.41 -3.36
C ILE A 405 8.84 -6.75 -2.89
N ASP A 406 7.63 -6.80 -2.33
CA ASP A 406 6.92 -8.04 -2.00
C ASP A 406 6.77 -8.92 -3.23
N LYS A 407 6.39 -8.31 -4.37
CA LYS A 407 6.37 -9.03 -5.65
C LYS A 407 7.75 -9.55 -6.05
N GLN A 408 8.82 -8.78 -5.89
CA GLN A 408 10.18 -9.26 -6.17
C GLN A 408 10.58 -10.40 -5.23
N LEU A 409 10.20 -10.33 -3.95
CA LEU A 409 10.45 -11.37 -2.96
C LEU A 409 9.71 -12.66 -3.31
N GLN A 410 8.47 -12.55 -3.79
CA GLN A 410 7.67 -13.69 -4.25
C GLN A 410 8.23 -14.31 -5.53
N ASP A 411 8.51 -13.50 -6.54
CA ASP A 411 8.87 -13.98 -7.88
C ASP A 411 10.34 -14.43 -7.98
N HIS A 412 11.21 -13.82 -7.17
CA HIS A 412 12.66 -13.96 -7.30
C HIS A 412 13.38 -14.24 -5.97
N GLY A 413 12.67 -14.28 -4.85
CA GLY A 413 13.25 -14.67 -3.58
C GLY A 413 13.50 -16.18 -3.45
N PRO A 414 14.06 -16.62 -2.31
CA PRO A 414 14.58 -15.79 -1.23
C PRO A 414 15.87 -15.07 -1.63
N PHE A 415 16.13 -13.91 -1.04
CA PHE A 415 17.40 -13.19 -1.18
C PHE A 415 18.27 -13.40 0.06
N ASP A 416 19.57 -13.56 -0.15
CA ASP A 416 20.54 -13.70 0.92
C ASP A 416 21.08 -12.33 1.37
N ALA A 417 21.20 -11.39 0.44
CA ALA A 417 21.67 -10.03 0.70
C ALA A 417 20.95 -9.01 -0.18
N ALA A 418 21.02 -7.73 0.21
CA ALA A 418 20.49 -6.61 -0.56
C ALA A 418 21.56 -5.53 -0.78
N ILE A 419 21.58 -4.93 -1.98
CA ILE A 419 22.50 -3.87 -2.37
C ILE A 419 21.74 -2.64 -2.84
N GLY A 420 22.04 -1.48 -2.28
CA GLY A 420 21.36 -0.23 -2.61
C GLY A 420 22.35 0.88 -2.92
N PHE A 421 22.10 1.62 -4.00
CA PHE A 421 22.83 2.84 -4.31
C PHE A 421 21.97 4.07 -4.00
N SER A 422 22.50 5.06 -3.28
CA SER A 422 21.83 6.34 -3.05
C SER A 422 20.40 6.16 -2.50
N GLN A 423 19.37 6.60 -3.22
CA GLN A 423 17.96 6.37 -2.87
C GLN A 423 17.61 4.88 -2.71
N GLY A 424 18.18 3.97 -3.51
CA GLY A 424 18.01 2.53 -3.32
C GLY A 424 18.60 2.04 -1.98
N GLY A 425 19.64 2.71 -1.48
CA GLY A 425 20.18 2.50 -0.14
C GLY A 425 19.22 2.92 0.97
N GLN A 426 18.56 4.07 0.80
CA GLN A 426 17.48 4.50 1.70
C GLN A 426 16.35 3.48 1.75
N MET A 427 15.95 2.95 0.59
CA MET A 427 14.83 2.01 0.49
C MET A 427 15.16 0.70 1.18
N ILE A 428 16.34 0.11 0.96
CA ILE A 428 16.74 -1.11 1.67
C ILE A 428 16.72 -0.89 3.18
N THR A 429 17.20 0.26 3.66
CA THR A 429 17.20 0.59 5.09
C THR A 429 15.79 0.72 5.65
N ALA A 430 14.92 1.47 4.98
CA ALA A 430 13.52 1.64 5.38
C ALA A 430 12.76 0.31 5.35
N LEU A 431 12.86 -0.45 4.26
CA LEU A 431 12.24 -1.77 4.12
C LEU A 431 12.75 -2.76 5.17
N SER A 432 14.06 -2.76 5.45
CA SER A 432 14.66 -3.66 6.45
C SER A 432 14.01 -3.49 7.82
N ILE A 433 13.90 -2.26 8.31
CA ILE A 433 13.33 -2.01 9.63
C ILE A 433 11.81 -2.14 9.63
N TRP A 434 11.16 -1.76 8.52
CA TRP A 434 9.72 -1.89 8.35
C TRP A 434 9.28 -3.35 8.38
N TYR A 435 9.87 -4.25 7.58
CA TYR A 435 9.53 -5.68 7.61
C TYR A 435 9.82 -6.32 8.97
N LEU A 436 10.92 -5.93 9.64
CA LEU A 436 11.26 -6.45 10.95
C LEU A 436 10.25 -6.03 12.03
N GLN A 437 9.79 -4.78 12.02
CA GLN A 437 8.87 -4.27 13.05
C GLN A 437 7.40 -4.59 12.74
N GLN A 438 6.98 -4.48 11.47
CA GLN A 438 5.59 -4.62 11.06
C GLN A 438 5.20 -6.07 10.73
N CYS A 439 6.14 -6.84 10.17
CA CYS A 439 5.88 -8.21 9.71
C CYS A 439 6.61 -9.26 10.56
N ASN A 440 7.59 -8.86 11.37
CA ASN A 440 8.54 -9.76 12.03
C ASN A 440 9.28 -10.67 11.02
N GLU A 441 9.57 -10.12 9.82
CA GLU A 441 10.23 -10.84 8.74
C GLU A 441 11.61 -10.26 8.42
N ARG A 442 12.54 -11.14 8.04
CA ARG A 442 13.90 -10.79 7.63
C ARG A 442 14.18 -11.35 6.24
N HIS A 443 14.04 -10.50 5.23
CA HIS A 443 14.20 -10.90 3.83
C HIS A 443 15.64 -10.97 3.32
N TRP A 444 16.61 -10.46 4.07
CA TRP A 444 18.03 -10.55 3.74
C TRP A 444 18.89 -10.59 5.01
N LYS A 445 20.04 -11.26 4.92
CA LYS A 445 20.97 -11.46 6.04
C LYS A 445 22.01 -10.34 6.17
N CYS A 446 22.25 -9.59 5.09
CA CYS A 446 23.26 -8.52 5.01
C CYS A 446 22.82 -7.43 4.02
N CYS A 447 23.14 -6.17 4.32
CA CYS A 447 22.93 -5.03 3.43
C CYS A 447 24.27 -4.44 2.96
N LEU A 448 24.43 -4.17 1.67
CA LEU A 448 25.50 -3.30 1.16
C LEU A 448 24.91 -2.00 0.65
N ILE A 449 25.29 -0.90 1.27
CA ILE A 449 24.81 0.43 0.93
C ILE A 449 25.96 1.25 0.36
N CYS A 450 25.81 1.72 -0.87
CA CYS A 450 26.77 2.62 -1.49
C CYS A 450 26.17 4.02 -1.61
N CYS A 451 26.83 5.02 -1.02
CA CYS A 451 26.40 6.42 -1.05
C CYS A 451 24.95 6.65 -0.62
N GLY A 452 24.42 5.81 0.28
CA GLY A 452 23.07 5.97 0.81
C GLY A 452 22.98 7.23 1.67
N THR A 453 22.01 8.09 1.43
CA THR A 453 21.77 9.30 2.22
C THR A 453 20.83 8.99 3.38
N ARG A 454 20.89 9.73 4.50
CA ARG A 454 20.06 9.43 5.69
C ARG A 454 18.59 9.34 5.31
N VAL A 455 17.87 8.37 5.86
CA VAL A 455 16.40 8.31 5.82
C VAL A 455 15.86 9.44 6.70
N ARG A 456 15.06 10.34 6.12
CA ARG A 456 14.58 11.57 6.79
C ARG A 456 13.06 11.74 6.75
N ASP A 457 12.34 10.69 6.32
CA ASP A 457 10.89 10.73 6.26
C ASP A 457 10.29 10.83 7.66
N VAL A 458 9.46 11.84 7.91
CA VAL A 458 8.74 12.02 9.16
C VAL A 458 7.87 10.81 9.51
N GLY A 459 7.27 10.14 8.52
CA GLY A 459 6.49 8.92 8.69
C GLY A 459 7.32 7.69 9.06
N PHE A 460 8.63 7.70 8.80
CA PHE A 460 9.53 6.63 9.25
C PHE A 460 10.18 6.91 10.60
N ARG A 461 10.06 8.13 11.15
CA ARG A 461 10.63 8.47 12.45
C ARG A 461 10.31 7.43 13.54
N PRO A 462 9.05 6.95 13.70
CA PRO A 462 8.73 5.96 14.72
C PRO A 462 9.46 4.61 14.56
N LEU A 463 9.98 4.30 13.35
CA LEU A 463 10.74 3.08 13.11
C LEU A 463 12.19 3.21 13.60
N PHE A 464 12.74 4.43 13.59
CA PHE A 464 14.15 4.73 13.86
C PHE A 464 14.37 5.53 15.15
N GLU A 465 13.31 5.89 15.86
CA GLU A 465 13.34 6.68 17.07
C GLU A 465 12.18 6.24 17.98
N SER A 466 12.50 5.85 19.21
CA SER A 466 11.53 5.55 20.27
C SER A 466 10.81 6.82 20.73
N PRO A 467 9.65 6.72 21.42
CA PRO A 467 8.91 7.89 21.90
C PRO A 467 9.69 8.83 22.82
N ASP A 468 10.73 8.34 23.49
CA ASP A 468 11.63 9.11 24.35
C ASP A 468 12.79 9.78 23.57
N GLY A 469 12.81 9.67 22.23
CA GLY A 469 13.86 10.19 21.37
C GLY A 469 15.06 9.25 21.21
N THR A 470 15.05 8.07 21.85
CA THR A 470 16.16 7.12 21.76
C THR A 470 16.25 6.52 20.36
N PRO A 471 17.41 6.57 19.68
CA PRO A 471 17.51 6.02 18.33
C PRO A 471 17.36 4.50 18.28
N VAL A 472 16.48 4.02 17.40
CA VAL A 472 16.31 2.61 17.05
C VAL A 472 17.17 2.31 15.83
N ARG A 473 17.97 1.26 15.91
CA ARG A 473 18.94 0.88 14.87
C ARG A 473 18.50 -0.34 14.11
N VAL A 474 18.74 -0.37 12.80
CA VAL A 474 18.49 -1.53 11.94
C VAL A 474 19.38 -2.70 12.41
N PRO A 475 18.80 -3.82 12.90
CA PRO A 475 19.56 -4.93 13.46
C PRO A 475 19.96 -5.93 12.35
N ILE A 476 20.57 -5.43 11.28
CA ILE A 476 21.07 -6.21 10.15
C ILE A 476 22.55 -5.87 9.91
N PRO A 477 23.44 -6.86 9.76
CA PRO A 477 24.82 -6.63 9.34
C PRO A 477 24.87 -5.81 8.06
N SER A 478 25.78 -4.84 8.00
CA SER A 478 25.82 -3.92 6.88
C SER A 478 27.21 -3.48 6.48
N ILE A 479 27.39 -3.20 5.20
CA ILE A 479 28.59 -2.65 4.59
C ILE A 479 28.23 -1.31 3.95
N HIS A 480 28.85 -0.23 4.38
CA HIS A 480 28.61 1.12 3.86
C HIS A 480 29.81 1.61 3.06
N LEU A 481 29.62 1.92 1.78
CA LEU A 481 30.64 2.52 0.92
C LEU A 481 30.35 4.02 0.79
N ILE A 482 31.29 4.86 1.23
CA ILE A 482 31.09 6.31 1.33
C ILE A 482 32.17 7.04 0.52
N GLY A 483 31.75 7.87 -0.43
CA GLY A 483 32.66 8.76 -1.16
C GLY A 483 32.96 10.02 -0.35
N LYS A 484 34.24 10.30 -0.06
CA LYS A 484 34.64 11.51 0.68
C LYS A 484 34.36 12.81 -0.06
N LYS A 485 34.21 12.75 -1.40
CA LYS A 485 33.87 13.88 -2.26
C LYS A 485 32.39 13.87 -2.65
N ASP A 486 31.59 13.03 -2.03
CA ASP A 486 30.16 12.98 -2.26
C ASP A 486 29.54 14.27 -1.71
N GLN A 487 28.86 15.02 -2.58
CA GLN A 487 28.20 16.27 -2.20
C GLN A 487 26.95 16.01 -1.35
N HIS A 488 26.50 14.76 -1.25
CA HIS A 488 25.45 14.36 -0.33
C HIS A 488 26.05 14.03 1.05
N TYR A 489 26.20 15.06 1.88
CA TYR A 489 26.89 15.05 3.18
C TYR A 489 26.34 14.09 4.25
N THR A 490 25.26 13.36 3.97
CA THR A 490 24.53 12.56 4.98
C THR A 490 24.84 11.06 4.91
N CYS A 491 25.83 10.64 4.11
CA CYS A 491 26.15 9.22 3.95
C CYS A 491 26.63 8.57 5.26
N ARG A 492 27.36 9.31 6.08
CA ARG A 492 27.78 8.86 7.40
C ARG A 492 26.57 8.73 8.35
N GLU A 493 25.69 9.72 8.34
CA GLU A 493 24.45 9.67 9.12
C GLU A 493 23.54 8.51 8.71
N HIS A 494 23.58 8.08 7.43
CA HIS A 494 22.86 6.88 7.01
C HIS A 494 23.45 5.61 7.62
N ALA A 495 24.77 5.49 7.70
CA ALA A 495 25.42 4.37 8.37
C ALA A 495 25.09 4.31 9.87
N ASP A 496 24.84 5.46 10.49
CA ASP A 496 24.40 5.55 11.89
C ASP A 496 23.00 5.00 12.12
N LEU A 497 22.19 4.76 11.07
CA LEU A 497 20.90 4.07 11.21
C LEU A 497 21.05 2.57 11.50
N TYR A 498 22.23 1.98 11.28
CA TYR A 498 22.49 0.56 11.50
C TYR A 498 23.21 0.32 12.83
N ALA A 499 22.88 -0.80 13.48
CA ALA A 499 23.56 -1.22 14.70
C ALA A 499 25.02 -1.59 14.39
N ASP A 500 25.95 -1.19 15.25
CA ASP A 500 27.37 -1.55 15.11
C ASP A 500 27.56 -3.07 15.25
N ASP A 501 26.92 -3.66 16.27
CA ASP A 501 26.94 -5.09 16.56
C ASP A 501 25.50 -5.64 16.67
N PRO A 502 24.86 -5.99 15.54
CA PRO A 502 23.47 -6.45 15.55
C PRO A 502 23.36 -7.80 16.28
N GLN A 503 22.48 -7.86 17.28
CA GLN A 503 22.28 -9.02 18.13
C GLN A 503 21.97 -10.29 17.31
N GLY A 504 22.61 -11.41 17.65
CA GLY A 504 22.47 -12.68 16.93
C GLY A 504 23.25 -12.75 15.62
N SER A 505 24.15 -11.80 15.35
CA SER A 505 25.07 -11.84 14.22
C SER A 505 26.53 -11.91 14.69
N THR A 506 27.33 -12.70 13.99
CA THR A 506 28.80 -12.72 14.12
C THR A 506 29.50 -11.63 13.30
N LEU A 507 28.74 -10.85 12.52
CA LEU A 507 29.22 -9.76 11.69
C LEU A 507 28.51 -8.46 12.05
N GLY A 508 29.30 -7.41 12.24
CA GLY A 508 28.88 -6.06 12.55
C GLY A 508 28.69 -5.15 11.34
N LYS A 509 28.66 -3.84 11.61
CA LYS A 509 28.68 -2.77 10.60
C LYS A 509 30.10 -2.48 10.14
N PHE A 510 30.30 -2.44 8.82
CA PHE A 510 31.54 -2.00 8.21
C PHE A 510 31.32 -0.68 7.45
N VAL A 511 32.22 0.28 7.61
CA VAL A 511 32.22 1.54 6.87
C VAL A 511 33.53 1.67 6.11
N PHE A 512 33.44 1.80 4.78
CA PHE A 512 34.57 1.97 3.88
C PHE A 512 34.46 3.31 3.17
N GLU A 513 35.43 4.19 3.42
CA GLU A 513 35.52 5.47 2.74
C GLU A 513 36.47 5.40 1.54
N HIS A 514 36.13 6.10 0.46
CA HIS A 514 36.94 6.21 -0.74
C HIS A 514 37.04 7.65 -1.26
N GLU A 515 38.08 7.94 -2.04
CA GLU A 515 38.43 9.31 -2.48
C GLU A 515 37.59 9.82 -3.67
N SER A 516 36.50 9.14 -4.01
CA SER A 516 35.61 9.54 -5.12
C SER A 516 34.34 10.23 -4.60
N GLY A 517 33.51 10.75 -5.51
CA GLY A 517 32.20 11.32 -5.19
C GLY A 517 31.10 10.27 -5.11
N HIS A 518 29.88 10.66 -5.49
CA HIS A 518 28.66 9.86 -5.46
C HIS A 518 28.66 8.69 -6.47
N ARG A 519 29.41 7.64 -6.18
CA ARG A 519 29.58 6.46 -7.05
C ARG A 519 30.21 5.29 -6.32
N PHE A 520 30.06 4.09 -6.87
CA PHE A 520 30.85 2.93 -6.44
C PHE A 520 32.37 3.18 -6.64
N PRO A 521 33.22 2.69 -5.72
CA PRO A 521 34.67 2.75 -5.85
C PRO A 521 35.18 2.09 -7.15
N SER A 522 36.21 2.64 -7.79
CA SER A 522 36.80 1.97 -8.96
C SER A 522 37.54 0.69 -8.54
N GLY A 523 37.28 -0.44 -9.21
CA GLY A 523 38.01 -1.69 -8.96
C GLY A 523 39.52 -1.55 -9.16
N ASP A 524 39.94 -0.80 -10.19
CA ASP A 524 41.37 -0.60 -10.49
C ASP A 524 42.09 0.22 -9.41
N LYS A 525 41.36 1.13 -8.73
CA LYS A 525 41.91 1.96 -7.67
C LYS A 525 41.87 1.27 -6.30
N TYR A 526 40.99 0.29 -6.15
CA TYR A 526 40.74 -0.43 -4.89
C TYR A 526 40.69 -1.95 -5.15
N PRO A 527 41.83 -2.56 -5.56
CA PRO A 527 41.86 -3.94 -6.07
C PRO A 527 41.36 -4.97 -5.05
N ASP A 528 41.66 -4.78 -3.76
CA ASP A 528 41.30 -5.74 -2.71
C ASP A 528 39.91 -5.50 -2.10
N LEU A 529 39.31 -4.32 -2.32
CA LEU A 529 38.07 -3.93 -1.66
C LEU A 529 36.93 -4.88 -2.01
N TYR A 530 36.78 -5.21 -3.29
CA TYR A 530 35.68 -6.04 -3.76
C TYR A 530 35.85 -7.51 -3.36
N GLN A 531 37.08 -8.00 -3.23
CA GLN A 531 37.36 -9.32 -2.65
C GLN A 531 36.96 -9.34 -1.17
N LYS A 532 37.37 -8.33 -0.40
CA LYS A 532 36.99 -8.22 1.01
C LYS A 532 35.47 -8.14 1.21
N ILE A 533 34.77 -7.36 0.38
CA ILE A 533 33.30 -7.29 0.40
C ILE A 533 32.68 -8.66 0.08
N SER A 534 33.18 -9.34 -0.96
CA SER A 534 32.74 -10.69 -1.33
C SER A 534 32.89 -11.67 -0.17
N ASP A 535 34.05 -11.66 0.51
CA ASP A 535 34.33 -12.54 1.63
C ASP A 535 33.40 -12.27 2.82
N ILE A 536 33.12 -11.00 3.14
CA ILE A 536 32.17 -10.63 4.21
C ILE A 536 30.75 -11.12 3.86
N ILE A 537 30.27 -10.88 2.64
CA ILE A 537 28.94 -11.33 2.22
C ILE A 537 28.85 -12.86 2.25
N ARG A 538 29.87 -13.56 1.74
CA ARG A 538 29.92 -15.02 1.75
C ARG A 538 29.98 -15.60 3.16
N GLN A 539 30.76 -15.01 4.05
CA GLN A 539 30.82 -15.42 5.45
C GLN A 539 29.45 -15.27 6.14
N LYS A 540 28.72 -14.17 5.86
CA LYS A 540 27.40 -13.96 6.46
C LYS A 540 26.32 -14.88 5.87
N CYS A 541 26.36 -15.06 4.56
CA CYS A 541 25.23 -15.57 3.81
C CYS A 541 25.40 -17.03 3.35
N GLY A 542 26.64 -17.50 3.21
CA GLY A 542 27.00 -18.77 2.58
C GLY A 542 26.93 -20.02 3.46
N HIS A 543 26.58 -19.89 4.75
CA HIS A 543 26.29 -21.02 5.61
C HIS A 543 24.76 -21.15 5.77
N TRP A 544 24.21 -22.27 5.30
CA TRP A 544 22.88 -22.79 5.64
C TRP A 544 23.06 -24.20 6.20
#